data_AF-A0A1S3UZI8-F1
#
_entry.id   AF-A0A1S3UZI8-F1
#
_cell.length_a   1.000
_cell.length_b   1.000
_cell.length_c   1.000
_cell.angle_alpha   90.00
_cell.angle_beta   90.00
_cell.angle_gamma   90.00
#
_symmetry.space_group_name_H-M   'P 1'
#
loop_
_entity.id
_entity.type
_entity.pdbx_description
1 polymer ?
#
loop_
_entity_poly.entity_id
_entity_poly.type
_entity_poly.pdbx_seq_one_letter_code
_entity_poly.pdbx_strand_id
1 'polypeptide(L)'
;MKIPFPRVMLCMMMLSGFVIEAVVAVGVPVGAPAAAAAAPASECCNVMELVPCANAFTSSTPPSAECCERLKEQRPPCICEYITDPALGGLINTPNAKMVSDSCGSPMPNNC
;
A
#
# COMPACT_ATOMS: atom_id res chain seq x y z
N MET A 1 0.58 -11.47 -11.49
CA MET A 1 1.15 -10.11 -11.34
C MET A 1 0.72 -9.20 -12.47
N LYS A 2 -0.37 -8.45 -12.30
CA LYS A 2 -0.75 -7.36 -13.19
C LYS A 2 -1.08 -6.16 -12.30
N ILE A 3 -0.07 -5.69 -11.55
CA ILE A 3 -0.13 -4.36 -10.92
C ILE A 3 -0.36 -3.43 -12.10
N PRO A 4 -1.53 -2.80 -12.22
CA PRO A 4 -1.79 -1.99 -13.38
C PRO A 4 -0.95 -0.74 -13.17
N PHE A 5 0.13 -0.62 -13.92
CA PHE A 5 0.97 0.57 -14.10
C PHE A 5 0.20 1.92 -13.98
N PRO A 6 -1.07 2.07 -14.44
CA PRO A 6 -1.87 3.28 -14.18
C PRO A 6 -2.16 3.60 -12.69
N ARG A 7 -2.14 2.64 -11.76
CA ARG A 7 -2.34 2.88 -10.31
C ARG A 7 -1.11 3.51 -9.65
N VAL A 8 0.10 3.14 -10.09
CA VAL A 8 1.36 3.76 -9.63
C VAL A 8 1.45 5.21 -10.11
N MET A 9 1.02 5.46 -11.36
CA MET A 9 0.95 6.81 -11.94
C MET A 9 -0.08 7.69 -11.22
N LEU A 10 -1.21 7.13 -10.80
CA LEU A 10 -2.22 7.82 -9.98
C LEU A 10 -1.67 8.24 -8.60
N CYS A 11 -0.80 7.43 -8.00
CA CYS A 11 -0.21 7.77 -6.71
C CYS A 11 0.79 8.94 -6.78
N MET A 12 1.67 8.92 -7.78
CA MET A 12 2.60 10.03 -8.02
C MET A 12 1.88 11.35 -8.39
N MET A 13 0.72 11.25 -9.05
CA MET A 13 -0.13 12.40 -9.40
C MET A 13 -0.89 13.00 -8.19
N MET A 14 -1.09 12.26 -7.09
CA MET A 14 -1.69 12.83 -5.87
C MET A 14 -0.66 13.55 -4.99
N LEU A 15 0.63 13.19 -5.07
CA LEU A 15 1.73 13.86 -4.38
C LEU A 15 2.22 15.13 -5.12
N SER A 16 1.94 15.22 -6.42
CA SER A 16 2.16 16.43 -7.23
C SER A 16 0.82 17.13 -7.44
N GLY A 17 0.43 17.97 -6.47
CA GLY A 17 -0.89 18.60 -6.36
C GLY A 17 -1.42 19.32 -7.61
N PHE A 18 -1.99 18.56 -8.55
CA PHE A 18 -2.95 19.05 -9.54
C PHE A 18 -4.36 18.74 -9.04
N VAL A 19 -4.78 19.48 -8.03
CA VAL A 19 -6.20 19.74 -7.79
C VAL A 19 -6.72 20.55 -8.99
N ILE A 20 -7.29 19.88 -9.99
CA ILE A 20 -8.19 20.55 -10.93
C ILE A 20 -9.56 20.62 -10.25
N GLU A 21 -9.68 21.54 -9.29
CA GLU A 21 -10.98 22.05 -8.87
C GLU A 21 -11.53 22.90 -10.02
N ALA A 22 -12.25 22.26 -10.93
CA ALA A 22 -13.15 22.95 -11.83
C ALA A 22 -14.55 22.36 -11.63
N VAL A 23 -15.18 22.70 -10.51
CA VAL A 23 -16.64 22.71 -10.41
C VAL A 23 -17.14 23.75 -11.42
N VAL A 24 -17.36 23.31 -12.66
CA VAL A 24 -18.15 24.07 -13.62
C VAL A 24 -19.60 23.71 -13.35
N ALA A 25 -20.29 24.63 -12.69
CA ALA A 25 -21.73 24.58 -12.48
C ALA A 25 -22.45 24.48 -13.83
N VAL A 26 -23.03 23.31 -14.11
CA VAL A 26 -24.08 23.15 -15.13
C VAL A 26 -25.21 22.37 -14.49
N GLY A 27 -26.38 23.01 -14.38
CA GLY A 27 -27.54 22.45 -13.71
C GLY A 27 -28.04 21.16 -14.36
N VAL A 28 -28.37 20.17 -13.54
CA VAL A 28 -29.02 18.91 -13.96
C VAL A 28 -30.12 18.58 -12.95
N PRO A 29 -31.33 18.20 -13.38
CA PRO A 29 -32.49 18.02 -12.51
C PRO A 29 -32.39 16.74 -11.65
N VAL A 30 -33.11 16.79 -10.53
CA VAL A 30 -33.22 15.77 -9.47
C VAL A 30 -33.56 14.38 -10.01
N GLY A 31 -32.70 13.39 -9.74
CA GLY A 31 -32.98 11.98 -10.03
C GLY A 31 -31.98 11.02 -9.37
N ALA A 32 -32.45 10.36 -8.30
CA ALA A 32 -31.90 9.17 -7.60
C ALA A 32 -30.60 9.33 -6.77
N PRO A 33 -30.57 8.87 -5.49
CA PRO A 33 -29.33 8.73 -4.74
C PRO A 33 -28.56 7.52 -5.27
N ALA A 34 -27.66 7.74 -6.24
CA ALA A 34 -26.54 6.84 -6.41
C ALA A 34 -25.67 7.00 -5.16
N ALA A 35 -25.60 5.94 -4.35
CA ALA A 35 -24.65 5.85 -3.26
C ALA A 35 -23.29 6.28 -3.80
N ALA A 36 -22.74 7.36 -3.24
CA ALA A 36 -21.34 7.65 -3.35
C ALA A 36 -20.62 6.45 -2.69
N ALA A 37 -20.36 5.43 -3.51
CA ALA A 37 -19.25 4.54 -3.24
C ALA A 37 -18.04 5.46 -3.25
N ALA A 38 -17.65 5.93 -2.08
CA ALA A 38 -16.30 6.36 -1.84
C ALA A 38 -15.45 5.27 -2.47
N ALA A 39 -14.86 5.56 -3.63
CA ALA A 39 -13.84 4.70 -4.21
C ALA A 39 -12.89 4.45 -3.03
N PRO A 40 -12.66 3.19 -2.62
CA PRO A 40 -11.76 2.94 -1.50
C PRO A 40 -10.50 3.70 -1.86
N ALA A 41 -10.09 4.64 -1.00
CA ALA A 41 -8.85 5.39 -1.16
C ALA A 41 -7.83 4.35 -1.59
N SER A 42 -7.45 4.37 -2.86
CA SER A 42 -6.66 3.31 -3.43
C SER A 42 -5.27 3.58 -2.91
N GLU A 43 -5.02 3.05 -1.70
CA GLU A 43 -3.76 3.15 -1.00
C GLU A 43 -2.68 2.61 -1.93
N CYS A 44 -1.61 3.37 -2.05
CA CYS A 44 -0.56 3.09 -2.99
C CYS A 44 0.29 1.93 -2.46
N CYS A 45 -0.21 0.71 -2.64
CA CYS A 45 0.52 -0.48 -2.28
C CYS A 45 1.62 -0.69 -3.33
N ASN A 46 2.88 -0.47 -2.93
CA ASN A 46 4.04 -0.72 -3.78
C ASN A 46 5.02 -1.69 -3.09
N VAL A 47 5.01 -2.95 -3.53
CA VAL A 47 5.91 -3.98 -3.01
C VAL A 47 7.39 -3.68 -3.29
N MET A 48 7.69 -2.86 -4.30
CA MET A 48 9.08 -2.49 -4.62
C MET A 48 9.71 -1.58 -3.57
N GLU A 49 8.90 -0.85 -2.79
CA GLU A 49 9.41 -0.09 -1.63
C GLU A 49 9.93 -1.02 -0.53
N LEU A 50 9.53 -2.30 -0.51
CA LEU A 50 10.03 -3.30 0.43
C LEU A 50 11.31 -4.00 -0.04
N VAL A 51 11.86 -3.66 -1.21
CA VAL A 51 13.15 -4.21 -1.69
C VAL A 51 14.29 -4.05 -0.68
N PRO A 52 14.45 -2.89 0.01
CA PRO A 52 15.45 -2.74 1.07
C PRO A 52 15.25 -3.71 2.24
N CYS A 53 14.03 -4.21 2.46
CA CYS A 53 13.70 -5.21 3.48
C CYS A 53 13.92 -6.65 3.03
N ALA A 54 14.13 -6.93 1.74
CA ALA A 54 14.20 -8.29 1.22
C ALA A 54 15.28 -9.15 1.87
N ASN A 55 16.44 -8.54 2.16
CA ASN A 55 17.52 -9.24 2.86
C ASN A 55 17.09 -9.57 4.31
N ALA A 56 16.55 -8.59 5.04
CA ALA A 56 16.10 -8.77 6.42
C ALA A 56 14.99 -9.84 6.54
N PHE A 57 14.07 -9.90 5.57
CA PHE A 57 13.03 -10.92 5.51
C PHE A 57 13.56 -12.33 5.25
N THR A 58 14.67 -12.48 4.52
CA THR A 58 15.19 -13.80 4.12
C THR A 58 16.31 -14.33 5.01
N SER A 59 17.12 -13.47 5.62
CA SER A 59 18.38 -13.86 6.27
C SER A 59 18.42 -13.63 7.79
N SER A 60 17.29 -13.30 8.42
CA SER A 60 17.20 -12.98 9.86
C SER A 60 18.18 -11.87 10.30
N THR A 61 18.57 -11.00 9.37
CA THR A 61 19.43 -9.85 9.64
C THR A 61 18.61 -8.67 10.19
N PRO A 62 19.21 -7.83 11.05
CA PRO A 62 18.53 -6.63 11.55
C PRO A 62 18.15 -5.70 10.38
N PRO A 63 16.95 -5.09 10.40
CA PRO A 63 16.52 -4.21 9.33
C PRO A 63 17.34 -2.93 9.27
N SER A 64 17.56 -2.42 8.06
CA SER A 64 18.12 -1.09 7.85
C SER A 64 17.11 0.00 8.19
N ALA A 65 17.58 1.21 8.46
CA ALA A 65 16.71 2.37 8.68
C ALA A 65 15.78 2.60 7.47
N GLU A 66 16.32 2.51 6.25
CA GLU A 66 15.54 2.65 5.01
C GLU A 66 14.45 1.58 4.89
N CYS A 67 14.74 0.32 5.25
CA CYS A 67 13.71 -0.72 5.30
C CYS A 67 12.58 -0.34 6.27
N CYS A 68 12.90 0.12 7.48
CA CYS A 68 11.87 0.49 8.44
C CYS A 68 11.05 1.70 8.01
N GLU A 69 11.66 2.69 7.35
CA GLU A 69 10.94 3.84 6.80
C GLU A 69 9.95 3.40 5.73
N ARG A 70 10.41 2.62 4.75
CA ARG A 70 9.55 2.11 3.66
C ARG A 70 8.47 1.16 4.16
N LEU A 71 8.77 0.33 5.14
CA LEU A 71 7.79 -0.58 5.74
C LEU A 71 6.66 0.19 6.46
N LYS A 72 6.98 1.31 7.11
CA LYS A 72 5.98 2.17 7.78
C LYS A 72 5.12 2.97 6.81
N GLU A 73 5.66 3.30 5.64
CA GLU A 73 4.90 3.97 4.58
C GLU A 73 3.80 3.05 4.01
N GLN A 74 4.00 1.73 4.09
CA GLN A 74 2.99 0.75 3.69
C GLN A 74 1.86 0.69 4.72
N ARG A 75 0.63 0.94 4.27
CA ARG A 75 -0.56 0.81 5.09
C ARG A 75 -0.87 -0.67 5.38
N PRO A 76 -1.49 -1.00 6.54
CA PRO A 76 -1.92 -2.37 6.86
C PRO A 76 -2.65 -3.13 5.74
N PRO A 77 -3.60 -2.52 4.98
CA PRO A 77 -4.25 -3.18 3.84
C PRO A 77 -3.29 -3.62 2.72
N CYS A 78 -2.21 -2.87 2.46
CA CYS A 78 -1.20 -3.27 1.49
C CYS A 78 -0.43 -4.51 1.95
N ILE A 79 -0.06 -4.53 3.23
CA ILE A 79 0.61 -5.69 3.83
C ILE A 79 -0.30 -6.92 3.78
N CYS A 80 -1.60 -6.77 4.02
CA CYS A 80 -2.56 -7.86 3.86
C CYS A 80 -2.65 -8.37 2.42
N GLU A 81 -2.67 -7.47 1.43
CA GLU A 81 -2.64 -7.85 0.01
C GLU A 81 -1.40 -8.73 -0.28
N TYR A 82 -0.23 -8.37 0.26
CA TYR A 82 0.99 -9.16 0.08
C TYR A 82 0.99 -10.49 0.83
N ILE A 83 0.35 -10.57 2.00
CA ILE A 83 0.20 -11.82 2.75
C ILE A 83 -0.71 -12.80 2.00
N THR A 84 -1.80 -12.30 1.40
CA THR A 84 -2.77 -13.12 0.67
C THR A 84 -2.30 -13.53 -0.72
N ASP A 85 -1.35 -12.79 -1.33
CA ASP A 85 -0.78 -13.14 -2.61
C ASP A 85 0.17 -14.36 -2.48
N PRO A 86 -0.05 -15.47 -3.19
CA PRO A 86 0.75 -16.68 -3.04
C PRO A 86 2.20 -16.55 -3.50
N ALA A 87 2.53 -15.57 -4.35
CA ALA A 87 3.90 -15.31 -4.78
C ALA A 87 4.66 -14.41 -3.79
N LEU A 88 3.96 -13.58 -3.01
CA LEU A 88 4.57 -12.65 -2.04
C LEU A 88 4.44 -13.13 -0.59
N GLY A 89 3.42 -13.92 -0.28
CA GLY A 89 3.13 -14.42 1.06
C GLY A 89 4.27 -15.28 1.60
N GLY A 90 4.99 -16.01 0.74
CA GLY A 90 6.19 -16.75 1.14
C GLY A 90 7.35 -15.89 1.63
N LEU A 91 7.34 -14.59 1.33
CA LEU A 91 8.35 -13.62 1.79
C LEU A 91 7.85 -12.84 3.01
N ILE A 92 6.61 -12.35 2.96
CA ILE A 92 6.02 -11.46 3.97
C ILE A 92 5.42 -12.26 5.15
N ASN A 93 4.79 -13.41 4.91
CA ASN A 93 4.18 -14.22 5.98
C ASN A 93 5.19 -15.22 6.57
N THR A 94 6.33 -14.70 7.05
CA THR A 94 7.40 -15.51 7.65
C THR A 94 7.78 -14.99 9.05
N PRO A 95 8.34 -15.84 9.93
CA PRO A 95 8.80 -15.41 11.25
C PRO A 95 9.83 -14.26 11.19
N ASN A 96 10.69 -14.28 10.18
CA ASN A 96 11.69 -13.23 9.95
C ASN A 96 11.04 -11.89 9.62
N ALA A 97 10.07 -11.90 8.70
CA ALA A 97 9.36 -10.68 8.33
C ALA A 97 8.50 -10.14 9.48
N LYS A 98 7.95 -11.02 10.33
CA LYS A 98 7.32 -10.63 11.59
C LYS A 98 8.31 -9.97 12.56
N MET A 99 9.50 -10.54 12.73
CA MET A 99 10.54 -9.95 13.58
C MET A 99 11.00 -8.58 13.06
N VAL A 100 11.13 -8.42 11.74
CA VAL A 100 11.49 -7.14 11.11
C VAL A 100 10.40 -6.09 11.34
N SER A 101 9.13 -6.45 11.14
CA SER A 101 8.00 -5.56 11.40
C SER A 101 7.91 -5.14 12.86
N ASP A 102 8.10 -6.07 13.79
CA ASP A 102 8.16 -5.79 15.23
C ASP A 102 9.34 -4.86 15.57
N SER A 103 10.51 -5.10 14.98
CA SER A 103 11.72 -4.26 15.17
C SER A 103 11.56 -2.85 14.63
N CYS A 104 10.84 -2.69 13.51
CA CYS A 104 10.56 -1.41 12.91
C CYS A 104 9.37 -0.68 13.57
N GLY A 105 8.60 -1.34 14.45
CA GLY A 105 7.39 -0.75 15.06
C GLY A 105 6.19 -0.65 14.11
N SER A 106 6.14 -1.54 13.11
CA SER A 106 5.02 -1.65 12.16
C SER A 106 4.49 -3.09 12.19
N PRO A 107 3.84 -3.52 13.29
CA PRO A 107 3.47 -4.91 13.51
C PRO A 107 2.58 -5.44 12.38
N MET A 108 2.83 -6.68 11.98
CA MET A 108 2.03 -7.31 10.93
C MET A 108 0.57 -7.48 11.36
N PRO A 109 -0.39 -7.23 10.44
CA PRO A 109 -1.79 -7.48 10.68
C PRO A 109 -2.04 -8.99 10.89
N ASN A 110 -2.78 -9.33 11.95
CA ASN A 110 -3.13 -10.72 12.29
C ASN A 110 -4.38 -11.21 11.53
N ASN A 111 -5.25 -10.27 11.11
CA ASN A 111 -6.43 -10.56 10.31
C ASN A 111 -6.32 -9.83 8.97
N CYS A 112 -5.97 -10.63 7.97
CA CYS A 112 -6.11 -10.38 6.55
C CYS A 112 -7.04 -11.51 6.04
#